data_AF-A0A968J6S4-F1
#
_entry.id   AF-A0A968J6S4-F1
#
_cell.length_a   1.000
_cell.length_b   1.000
_cell.length_c   1.000
_cell.angle_alpha   90.00
_cell.angle_beta   90.00
_cell.angle_gamma   90.00
#
_symmetry.space_group_name_H-M   'P 1'
#
loop_
_entity.id
_entity.type
_entity.pdbx_description
1 polymer ?
#
loop_
_entity_poly.entity_id
_entity_poly.type
_entity_poly.pdbx_seq_one_letter_code
_entity_poly.pdbx_strand_id
1 'polypeptide(L)'
;MIMVKWWIGIAAGLSVWGLAAPGEAIPGQSADQTAAWIQENAALGAEPGETLLINRTQPDGTRFSFQASVAPPGRIINPLDRETIRSERMTFFKPEGLTPQDLEAAIKAIYGPEIAADLEQAEEILRYPTPQMLSAPATDENFLERAIQGVVKQGDLLVYWMELTQNRDGTVQQGQAVVFEEEWLPKITEELSQRHKLNIIP
;
A
#
# COMPACT_ATOMS: atom_id res chain seq x y z
N MET A 1 53.75 17.07 -28.86
CA MET A 1 53.34 16.20 -27.76
C MET A 1 51.85 15.94 -27.93
N ILE A 2 51.50 14.68 -28.20
CA ILE A 2 50.15 14.23 -28.54
C ILE A 2 49.35 14.05 -27.24
N MET A 3 48.14 14.59 -27.16
CA MET A 3 47.04 13.89 -26.51
C MET A 3 45.71 14.30 -27.14
N VAL A 4 45.22 13.40 -27.98
CA VAL A 4 43.80 13.24 -28.32
C VAL A 4 43.17 12.42 -27.20
N LYS A 5 42.04 12.87 -26.64
CA LYS A 5 41.05 11.94 -26.06
C LYS A 5 39.64 12.47 -26.30
N TRP A 6 38.82 11.51 -26.71
CA TRP A 6 37.51 11.62 -27.34
C TRP A 6 36.37 11.95 -26.37
N TRP A 7 35.27 12.35 -27.01
CA TRP A 7 33.92 12.65 -26.51
C TRP A 7 33.14 11.41 -26.03
N ILE A 8 32.11 11.67 -25.21
CA ILE A 8 30.73 11.12 -25.11
C ILE A 8 30.27 11.58 -23.70
N GLY A 9 29.26 12.44 -23.47
CA GLY A 9 28.03 12.65 -24.22
C GLY A 9 26.91 11.79 -23.63
N ILE A 10 26.44 12.06 -22.40
CA ILE A 10 25.06 11.75 -21.99
C ILE A 10 24.52 12.94 -21.20
N ALA A 11 23.67 13.70 -21.89
CA ALA A 11 22.68 14.56 -21.27
C ALA A 11 21.66 13.67 -20.57
N ALA A 12 21.66 13.65 -19.24
CA ALA A 12 20.49 13.21 -18.49
C ALA A 12 19.62 14.46 -18.28
N GLY A 13 18.63 14.61 -19.16
CA GLY A 13 17.58 15.58 -18.99
C GLY A 13 16.89 15.33 -17.66
N LEU A 14 17.06 16.25 -16.72
CA LEU A 14 16.13 16.42 -15.61
C LEU A 14 14.82 16.89 -16.24
N SER A 15 13.98 15.92 -16.61
CA SER A 15 12.58 16.18 -16.85
C SER A 15 12.03 16.70 -15.53
N VAL A 16 11.86 18.02 -15.44
CA VAL A 16 11.04 18.66 -14.42
C VAL A 16 9.62 18.18 -14.69
N TRP A 17 9.20 17.13 -14.00
CA TRP A 17 7.81 16.73 -13.96
C TRP A 17 7.07 17.87 -13.26
N GLY A 18 6.14 18.47 -13.99
CA GLY A 18 5.29 19.53 -13.49
C GLY A 18 4.58 19.07 -12.21
N LEU A 19 4.45 20.01 -11.28
CA LEU A 19 3.60 19.89 -10.10
C LEU A 19 2.16 19.65 -10.56
N ALA A 20 1.75 18.40 -10.72
CA ALA A 20 0.35 18.04 -10.69
C ALA A 20 -0.10 18.17 -9.24
N ALA A 21 -1.12 18.98 -8.98
CA ALA A 21 -1.71 19.08 -7.64
C ALA A 21 -2.29 17.70 -7.27
N PRO A 22 -1.83 17.05 -6.19
CA PRO A 22 -2.48 15.83 -5.70
C PRO A 22 -3.55 16.34 -4.76
N GLY A 23 -4.78 16.35 -5.23
CA GLY A 23 -5.93 16.78 -4.45
C GLY A 23 -7.11 15.93 -4.86
N GLU A 24 -7.53 15.08 -3.93
CA GLU A 24 -8.81 14.37 -3.88
C GLU A 24 -9.01 13.15 -4.79
N ALA A 25 -8.50 12.00 -4.33
CA ALA A 25 -9.41 10.97 -3.83
C ALA A 25 -8.78 10.28 -2.61
N ILE A 26 -9.45 10.47 -1.49
CA ILE A 26 -9.21 9.83 -0.19
C ILE A 26 -10.45 8.96 0.05
N PRO A 27 -10.35 7.81 0.75
CA PRO A 27 -11.52 7.16 1.33
C PRO A 27 -12.50 8.19 1.92
N GLY A 28 -13.79 8.06 1.61
CA GLY A 28 -14.84 9.04 1.92
C GLY A 28 -15.43 9.76 0.70
N GLN A 29 -14.79 9.65 -0.47
CA GLN A 29 -15.28 10.25 -1.73
C GLN A 29 -16.27 9.36 -2.48
N SER A 30 -17.02 9.94 -3.42
CA SER A 30 -17.93 9.18 -4.27
C SER A 30 -17.18 8.31 -5.29
N ALA A 31 -17.79 7.19 -5.70
CA ALA A 31 -17.22 6.28 -6.70
C ALA A 31 -16.87 7.00 -8.03
N ASP A 32 -17.67 7.96 -8.47
CA ASP A 32 -17.43 8.70 -9.72
C ASP A 32 -16.23 9.65 -9.59
N GLN A 33 -16.11 10.35 -8.45
CA GLN A 33 -14.95 11.21 -8.17
C GLN A 33 -13.67 10.39 -8.10
N THR A 34 -13.69 9.26 -7.38
CA THR A 34 -12.54 8.36 -7.29
C THR A 34 -12.18 7.80 -8.67
N ALA A 35 -13.14 7.42 -9.50
CA ALA A 35 -12.87 6.93 -10.84
C ALA A 35 -12.21 8.00 -11.74
N ALA A 36 -12.68 9.26 -11.66
CA ALA A 36 -12.07 10.38 -12.38
C ALA A 36 -10.64 10.64 -11.91
N TRP A 37 -10.40 10.66 -10.59
CA TRP A 37 -9.07 10.81 -10.02
C TRP A 37 -8.12 9.68 -10.44
N ILE A 38 -8.57 8.42 -10.44
CA ILE A 38 -7.74 7.27 -10.89
C ILE A 38 -7.27 7.47 -12.34
N GLN A 39 -8.16 7.98 -13.21
CA GLN A 39 -7.83 8.23 -14.62
C GLN A 39 -6.78 9.34 -14.79
N GLU A 40 -6.75 10.32 -13.89
CA GLU A 40 -5.78 11.41 -13.89
C GLU A 40 -4.49 11.08 -13.13
N ASN A 41 -4.51 10.01 -12.32
CA ASN A 41 -3.39 9.61 -11.48
C ASN A 41 -2.28 8.91 -12.29
N ALA A 42 -1.20 9.63 -12.54
CA ALA A 42 -0.05 9.13 -13.28
C ALA A 42 0.66 7.93 -12.61
N ALA A 43 0.61 7.81 -11.28
CA ALA A 43 1.23 6.70 -10.56
C ALA A 43 0.45 5.38 -10.73
N LEU A 44 -0.87 5.46 -10.85
CA LEU A 44 -1.72 4.32 -11.20
C LEU A 44 -1.64 3.99 -12.70
N GLY A 45 -1.47 5.02 -13.52
CA GLY A 45 -1.28 4.91 -14.96
C GLY A 45 -2.46 4.22 -15.65
N ALA A 46 -3.69 4.54 -15.25
CA ALA A 46 -4.93 3.89 -15.68
C ALA A 46 -5.06 3.80 -17.21
N GLU A 47 -5.52 2.65 -17.73
CA GLU A 47 -5.83 2.47 -19.15
C GLU A 47 -7.29 2.84 -19.44
N PRO A 48 -7.64 3.18 -20.70
CA PRO A 48 -9.03 3.41 -21.08
C PRO A 48 -9.91 2.20 -20.75
N GLY A 49 -10.95 2.44 -19.94
CA GLY A 49 -11.91 1.41 -19.51
C GLY A 49 -11.62 0.81 -18.14
N GLU A 50 -10.45 1.05 -17.56
CA GLU A 50 -10.23 0.81 -16.14
C GLU A 50 -10.89 1.91 -15.30
N THR A 51 -11.39 1.59 -14.13
CA THR A 51 -12.04 2.56 -13.24
C THR A 51 -11.56 2.34 -11.82
N LEU A 52 -12.36 1.71 -10.97
CA LEU A 52 -12.04 1.44 -9.56
C LEU A 52 -11.11 0.24 -9.36
N LEU A 53 -10.63 -0.39 -10.44
CA LEU A 53 -9.72 -1.52 -10.40
C LEU A 53 -8.68 -1.36 -11.50
N ILE A 54 -7.43 -1.34 -11.10
CA ILE A 54 -6.25 -1.24 -11.94
C ILE A 54 -5.40 -2.49 -11.74
N ASN A 55 -4.90 -3.09 -12.83
CA ASN A 55 -3.98 -4.21 -12.76
C ASN A 55 -2.77 -3.99 -13.67
N ARG A 56 -1.57 -4.15 -13.12
CA ARG A 56 -0.31 -3.97 -13.84
C ARG A 56 0.56 -5.20 -13.70
N THR A 57 1.19 -5.59 -14.80
CA THR A 57 2.22 -6.63 -14.83
C THR A 57 3.39 -6.11 -15.65
N GLN A 58 4.57 -6.09 -15.05
CA GLN A 58 5.80 -5.67 -15.68
C GLN A 58 6.53 -6.87 -16.32
N PRO A 59 7.43 -6.65 -17.31
CA PRO A 59 8.16 -7.73 -17.97
C PRO A 59 9.07 -8.57 -17.04
N ASP A 60 9.51 -8.00 -15.93
CA ASP A 60 10.29 -8.67 -14.89
C ASP A 60 9.46 -9.62 -14.00
N GLY A 61 8.13 -9.65 -14.20
CA GLY A 61 7.19 -10.44 -13.43
C GLY A 61 6.59 -9.71 -12.23
N THR A 62 6.97 -8.46 -11.97
CA THR A 62 6.37 -7.62 -10.93
C THR A 62 4.90 -7.36 -11.26
N ARG A 63 4.02 -7.51 -10.27
CA ARG A 63 2.59 -7.25 -10.39
C ARG A 63 2.14 -6.25 -9.34
N PHE A 64 1.23 -5.38 -9.75
CA PHE A 64 0.59 -4.41 -8.89
C PHE A 64 -0.89 -4.39 -9.22
N SER A 65 -1.74 -4.31 -8.20
CA SER A 65 -3.15 -3.98 -8.39
C SER A 65 -3.56 -2.87 -7.44
N PHE A 66 -4.43 -1.98 -7.91
CA PHE A 66 -5.10 -1.00 -7.08
C PHE A 66 -6.61 -1.21 -7.18
N GLN A 67 -7.31 -1.20 -6.05
CA GLN A 67 -8.76 -1.36 -6.00
C GLN A 67 -9.39 -0.36 -5.04
N ALA A 68 -10.26 0.50 -5.52
CA ALA A 68 -11.14 1.33 -4.70
C ALA A 68 -12.46 0.58 -4.46
N SER A 69 -12.94 0.59 -3.22
CA SER A 69 -14.08 -0.22 -2.79
C SER A 69 -15.06 0.57 -1.94
N VAL A 70 -16.34 0.48 -2.31
CA VAL A 70 -17.45 0.93 -1.46
C VAL A 70 -17.68 -0.01 -0.28
N ALA A 71 -17.22 -1.26 -0.33
CA ALA A 71 -17.31 -2.14 0.83
C ALA A 71 -16.31 -1.69 1.91
N PRO A 72 -16.68 -1.78 3.20
CA PRO A 72 -15.76 -1.56 4.31
C PRO A 72 -14.49 -2.41 4.18
N PRO A 73 -13.35 -1.95 4.72
CA PRO A 73 -12.12 -2.74 4.70
C PRO A 73 -12.29 -4.05 5.48
N GLY A 74 -11.49 -5.06 5.16
CA GLY A 74 -11.55 -6.38 5.78
C GLY A 74 -12.60 -7.31 5.16
N ARG A 75 -13.33 -8.08 5.98
CA ARG A 75 -14.41 -8.96 5.51
C ARG A 75 -15.58 -8.13 5.01
N ILE A 76 -16.11 -8.53 3.85
CA ILE A 76 -17.26 -7.88 3.22
C ILE A 76 -18.47 -8.02 4.13
N ILE A 77 -19.02 -6.89 4.54
CA ILE A 77 -20.36 -6.76 5.08
C ILE A 77 -21.21 -6.03 4.04
N ASN A 78 -22.52 -6.28 4.03
CA ASN A 78 -23.41 -5.66 3.06
C ASN A 78 -23.35 -4.13 3.28
N PRO A 79 -22.87 -3.34 2.29
CA PRO A 79 -22.68 -1.91 2.48
C PRO A 79 -24.03 -1.22 2.69
N LEU A 80 -24.10 -0.34 3.69
CA LEU A 80 -25.30 0.46 4.00
C LEU A 80 -25.58 1.49 2.89
N ASP A 81 -24.52 1.99 2.27
CA ASP A 81 -24.52 2.91 1.14
C ASP A 81 -23.46 2.46 0.11
N ARG A 82 -23.75 2.56 -1.18
CA ARG A 82 -22.90 2.12 -2.30
C ARG A 82 -22.31 3.30 -3.08
N GLU A 83 -22.47 4.52 -2.59
CA GLU A 83 -22.04 5.72 -3.30
C GLU A 83 -20.62 6.15 -2.87
N THR A 84 -20.26 5.91 -1.60
CA THR A 84 -18.95 6.30 -1.04
C THR A 84 -17.91 5.16 -1.04
N ILE A 85 -16.70 5.46 -1.49
CA ILE A 85 -15.51 4.60 -1.35
C ILE A 85 -15.05 4.61 0.10
N ARG A 86 -14.97 3.43 0.73
CA ARG A 86 -14.60 3.28 2.15
C ARG A 86 -13.18 2.79 2.35
N SER A 87 -12.62 2.15 1.32
CA SER A 87 -11.27 1.64 1.38
C SER A 87 -10.66 1.51 0.00
N GLU A 88 -9.34 1.63 -0.02
CA GLU A 88 -8.53 1.49 -1.21
C GLU A 88 -7.41 0.50 -0.93
N ARG A 89 -7.29 -0.52 -1.76
CA ARG A 89 -6.36 -1.63 -1.57
C ARG A 89 -5.34 -1.65 -2.68
N MET A 90 -4.07 -1.68 -2.30
CA MET A 90 -2.94 -1.99 -3.15
C MET A 90 -2.47 -3.42 -2.87
N THR A 91 -2.23 -4.21 -3.91
CA THR A 91 -1.55 -5.50 -3.77
C THR A 91 -0.32 -5.56 -4.64
N PHE A 92 0.72 -6.21 -4.13
CA PHE A 92 2.05 -6.24 -4.72
C PHE A 92 2.54 -7.67 -4.80
N PHE A 93 3.14 -8.00 -5.95
CA PHE A 93 4.02 -9.15 -6.10
C PHE A 93 5.31 -8.69 -6.77
N LYS A 94 6.47 -8.91 -6.14
CA LYS A 94 7.76 -8.44 -6.64
C LYS A 94 8.79 -9.57 -6.48
N PRO A 95 9.21 -10.25 -7.56
CA PRO A 95 10.10 -11.42 -7.50
C PRO A 95 11.41 -11.17 -6.75
N GLU A 96 11.98 -9.97 -6.90
CA GLU A 96 13.22 -9.54 -6.26
C GLU A 96 13.07 -9.19 -4.76
N GLY A 97 11.83 -9.09 -4.27
CA GLY A 97 11.50 -8.85 -2.88
C GLY A 97 10.84 -7.49 -2.61
N LEU A 98 10.06 -7.45 -1.53
CA LEU A 98 9.36 -6.30 -0.98
C LEU A 98 9.85 -6.01 0.43
N THR A 99 9.87 -4.73 0.75
CA THR A 99 10.14 -4.18 2.07
C THR A 99 8.94 -3.37 2.55
N PRO A 100 8.82 -3.08 3.87
CA PRO A 100 7.79 -2.16 4.36
C PRO A 100 7.87 -0.78 3.69
N GLN A 101 9.09 -0.31 3.40
CA GLN A 101 9.33 0.96 2.73
C GLN A 101 8.82 0.97 1.29
N ASP A 102 8.80 -0.17 0.59
CA ASP A 102 8.19 -0.25 -0.75
C ASP A 102 6.68 0.02 -0.68
N LEU A 103 5.98 -0.49 0.36
CA LEU A 103 4.55 -0.24 0.56
C LEU A 103 4.27 1.23 0.88
N GLU A 104 5.04 1.81 1.81
CA GLU A 104 4.90 3.24 2.14
C GLU A 104 5.20 4.14 0.94
N ALA A 105 6.25 3.83 0.17
CA ALA A 105 6.60 4.58 -1.03
C ALA A 105 5.47 4.53 -2.08
N ALA A 106 4.81 3.39 -2.24
CA ALA A 106 3.67 3.26 -3.14
C ALA A 106 2.48 4.12 -2.70
N ILE A 107 2.15 4.13 -1.40
CA ILE A 107 1.10 5.01 -0.85
C ILE A 107 1.44 6.47 -1.17
N LYS A 108 2.66 6.92 -0.83
CA LYS A 108 3.11 8.30 -1.06
C LYS A 108 3.04 8.70 -2.54
N ALA A 109 3.42 7.80 -3.44
CA ALA A 109 3.40 8.03 -4.88
C ALA A 109 1.97 8.18 -5.43
N ILE A 110 1.01 7.42 -4.89
CA ILE A 110 -0.38 7.43 -5.35
C ILE A 110 -1.14 8.66 -4.82
N TYR A 111 -1.04 8.97 -3.54
CA TYR A 111 -1.88 10.00 -2.92
C TYR A 111 -1.26 11.40 -2.86
N GLY A 112 0.05 11.51 -3.06
CA GLY A 112 0.75 12.80 -3.04
C GLY A 112 1.08 13.33 -1.63
N PRO A 113 1.48 14.61 -1.51
CA PRO A 113 2.24 15.11 -0.37
C PRO A 113 1.43 15.23 0.92
N GLU A 114 0.12 15.49 0.85
CA GLU A 114 -0.73 15.61 2.04
C GLU A 114 -0.85 14.26 2.76
N ILE A 115 -1.27 13.21 2.04
CA ILE A 115 -1.35 11.85 2.57
C ILE A 115 0.03 11.28 2.86
N ALA A 116 1.06 11.67 2.11
CA ALA A 116 2.43 11.30 2.45
C ALA A 116 2.86 11.86 3.82
N ALA A 117 2.52 13.12 4.12
CA ALA A 117 2.80 13.73 5.41
C ALA A 117 1.98 13.09 6.54
N ASP A 118 0.71 12.77 6.29
CA ASP A 118 -0.15 12.05 7.23
C ASP A 118 0.42 10.66 7.57
N LEU A 119 0.79 9.86 6.56
CA LEU A 119 1.44 8.55 6.76
C LEU A 119 2.78 8.66 7.51
N GLU A 120 3.57 9.71 7.25
CA GLU A 120 4.85 9.92 7.94
C GLU A 120 4.69 10.23 9.42
N GLN A 121 3.60 10.91 9.79
CA GLN A 121 3.29 11.27 11.17
C GLN A 121 2.42 10.22 11.87
N ALA A 122 1.83 9.30 11.11
CA ALA A 122 0.94 8.27 11.61
C ALA A 122 1.61 7.36 12.66
N GLU A 123 0.90 7.15 13.76
CA GLU A 123 1.36 6.33 14.88
C GLU A 123 1.06 4.86 14.64
N GLU A 124 2.03 3.97 14.89
CA GLU A 124 1.79 2.52 14.87
C GLU A 124 0.91 2.14 16.08
N ILE A 125 -0.35 1.78 15.83
CA ILE A 125 -1.33 1.44 16.87
C ILE A 125 -1.46 -0.08 17.07
N LEU A 126 -1.14 -0.87 16.04
CA LEU A 126 -1.14 -2.32 16.17
C LEU A 126 -0.15 -2.98 15.21
N ARG A 127 0.33 -4.14 15.64
CA ARG A 127 1.21 -5.00 14.86
C ARG A 127 0.93 -6.47 15.10
N TYR A 128 1.21 -7.30 14.11
CA TYR A 128 1.22 -8.75 14.25
C TYR A 128 2.23 -9.40 13.30
N PRO A 129 2.76 -10.58 13.65
CA PRO A 129 2.66 -11.16 14.98
C PRO A 129 3.44 -10.31 16.01
N THR A 130 3.29 -10.63 17.29
CA THR A 130 3.99 -9.90 18.35
C THR A 130 5.52 -9.97 18.18
N PRO A 131 6.29 -8.96 18.64
CA PRO A 131 7.76 -8.99 18.58
C PRO A 131 8.38 -10.24 19.23
N GLN A 132 7.75 -10.77 20.28
CA GLN A 132 8.17 -11.99 20.96
C GLN A 132 8.06 -13.21 20.05
N MET A 133 7.02 -13.29 19.22
CA MET A 133 6.85 -14.37 18.24
C MET A 133 7.85 -14.29 17.09
N LEU A 134 8.20 -13.07 16.66
CA LEU A 134 9.23 -12.87 15.64
C LEU A 134 10.63 -13.24 16.15
N SER A 135 10.88 -13.06 17.45
CA SER A 135 12.15 -13.37 18.10
C SER A 135 12.34 -14.87 18.39
N ALA A 136 11.26 -15.66 18.39
CA ALA A 136 11.33 -17.10 18.60
C ALA A 136 12.04 -17.80 17.41
N PRO A 137 12.70 -18.95 17.63
CA PRO A 137 13.25 -19.75 16.53
C PRO A 137 12.17 -20.10 15.51
N ALA A 138 12.48 -19.92 14.23
CA ALA A 138 11.58 -20.32 13.14
C ALA A 138 11.53 -21.85 13.08
N THR A 139 10.32 -22.39 13.10
CA THR A 139 10.05 -23.83 12.98
C THR A 139 8.95 -24.03 11.95
N ASP A 140 8.84 -25.22 11.39
CA ASP A 140 7.75 -25.54 10.45
C ASP A 140 6.38 -25.37 11.11
N GLU A 141 6.27 -25.59 12.42
CA GLU A 141 5.03 -25.46 13.19
C GLU A 141 4.59 -24.00 13.36
N ASN A 142 5.53 -23.07 13.58
CA ASN A 142 5.21 -21.66 13.81
C ASN A 142 5.34 -20.77 12.55
N PHE A 143 5.75 -21.34 11.41
CA PHE A 143 5.96 -20.59 10.17
C PHE A 143 4.69 -19.85 9.73
N LEU A 144 3.53 -20.52 9.72
CA LEU A 144 2.27 -19.92 9.27
C LEU A 144 1.85 -18.73 10.16
N GLU A 145 2.08 -18.80 11.46
CA GLU A 145 1.77 -17.70 12.40
C GLU A 145 2.68 -16.47 12.19
N ARG A 146 3.83 -16.65 11.51
CA ARG A 146 4.84 -15.62 11.29
C ARG A 146 4.94 -15.13 9.86
N ALA A 147 4.41 -15.92 8.92
CA ALA A 147 4.49 -15.65 7.51
C ALA A 147 3.89 -14.29 7.17
N ILE A 148 2.75 -13.96 7.76
CA ILE A 148 2.10 -12.65 7.59
C ILE A 148 2.57 -11.71 8.69
N GLN A 149 3.21 -10.62 8.30
CA GLN A 149 3.62 -9.55 9.19
C GLN A 149 2.85 -8.29 8.80
N GLY A 150 2.01 -7.80 9.70
CA GLY A 150 1.15 -6.65 9.48
C GLY A 150 1.36 -5.55 10.50
N VAL A 151 1.13 -4.33 10.05
CA VAL A 151 1.17 -3.09 10.84
C VAL A 151 -0.06 -2.27 10.47
N VAL A 152 -0.73 -1.68 11.46
CA VAL A 152 -1.70 -0.60 11.22
C VAL A 152 -1.19 0.66 11.88
N LYS A 153 -1.14 1.73 11.08
CA LYS A 153 -0.81 3.08 11.52
C LYS A 153 -2.04 3.96 11.42
N GLN A 154 -2.21 4.86 12.39
CA GLN A 154 -3.27 5.85 12.41
C GLN A 154 -2.66 7.24 12.25
N GLY A 155 -3.01 7.92 11.16
CA GLY A 155 -2.74 9.34 10.97
C GLY A 155 -3.90 10.20 11.46
N ASP A 156 -3.81 11.50 11.21
CA ASP A 156 -4.86 12.47 11.50
C ASP A 156 -5.99 12.42 10.45
N LEU A 157 -5.68 12.00 9.22
CA LEU A 157 -6.63 11.91 8.11
C LEU A 157 -7.11 10.49 7.86
N LEU A 158 -6.19 9.51 7.91
CA LEU A 158 -6.44 8.15 7.44
C LEU A 158 -5.77 7.09 8.31
N VAL A 159 -6.24 5.86 8.12
CA VAL A 159 -5.61 4.67 8.67
C VAL A 159 -4.96 3.86 7.55
N TYR A 160 -3.75 3.39 7.83
CA TYR A 160 -2.89 2.66 6.91
C TYR A 160 -2.63 1.26 7.44
N TRP A 161 -3.22 0.26 6.80
CA TRP A 161 -2.97 -1.15 7.12
C TRP A 161 -2.05 -1.77 6.07
N MET A 162 -0.84 -2.16 6.47
CA MET A 162 0.17 -2.74 5.60
C MET A 162 0.51 -4.16 6.04
N GLU A 163 0.59 -5.09 5.09
CA GLU A 163 1.00 -6.47 5.32
C GLU A 163 2.07 -6.92 4.33
N LEU A 164 3.00 -7.72 4.83
CA LEU A 164 3.99 -8.44 4.04
C LEU A 164 3.86 -9.93 4.33
N THR A 165 4.00 -10.76 3.30
CA THR A 165 4.00 -12.21 3.43
C THR A 165 5.38 -12.78 3.12
N GLN A 166 5.97 -13.42 4.11
CA GLN A 166 7.22 -14.14 4.02
C GLN A 166 6.99 -15.58 3.52
N ASN A 167 7.74 -15.97 2.50
CA ASN A 167 7.83 -17.31 1.97
C ASN A 167 8.67 -18.23 2.87
N ARG A 168 8.59 -19.55 2.66
CA ARG A 168 9.35 -20.53 3.45
C ARG A 168 10.87 -20.39 3.33
N ASP A 169 11.35 -19.83 2.24
CA ASP A 169 12.77 -19.52 2.02
C ASP A 169 13.21 -18.20 2.67
N GLY A 170 12.31 -17.53 3.39
CA GLY A 170 12.55 -16.25 4.04
C GLY A 170 12.37 -15.02 3.15
N THR A 171 12.15 -15.20 1.85
CA THR A 171 11.91 -14.08 0.92
C THR A 171 10.53 -13.47 1.17
N VAL A 172 10.38 -12.17 0.90
CA VAL A 172 9.11 -11.46 0.99
C VAL A 172 8.77 -10.97 -0.40
N GLN A 173 7.94 -11.69 -1.13
CA GLN A 173 7.59 -11.32 -2.51
C GLN A 173 6.18 -10.77 -2.63
N GLN A 174 5.36 -10.91 -1.59
CA GLN A 174 3.96 -10.50 -1.57
C GLN A 174 3.71 -9.47 -0.47
N GLY A 175 2.92 -8.45 -0.80
CA GLY A 175 2.50 -7.44 0.15
C GLY A 175 1.17 -6.82 -0.23
N GLN A 176 0.54 -6.16 0.73
CA GLN A 176 -0.63 -5.33 0.49
C GLN A 176 -0.65 -4.12 1.40
N ALA A 177 -1.31 -3.07 0.94
CA ALA A 177 -1.66 -1.91 1.74
C ALA A 177 -3.14 -1.60 1.57
N VAL A 178 -3.81 -1.21 2.65
CA VAL A 178 -5.20 -0.77 2.66
C VAL A 178 -5.26 0.58 3.35
N VAL A 179 -5.82 1.57 2.66
CA VAL A 179 -6.03 2.92 3.16
C VAL A 179 -7.54 3.11 3.37
N PHE A 180 -7.95 3.61 4.54
CA PHE A 180 -9.36 3.74 4.92
C PHE A 180 -9.59 4.78 6.02
N GLU A 181 -10.85 5.20 6.20
CA GLU A 181 -11.26 6.17 7.22
C GLU A 181 -11.21 5.58 8.65
N GLU A 182 -10.87 6.41 9.64
CA GLU A 182 -10.73 6.00 11.04
C GLU A 182 -11.96 5.27 11.61
N GLU A 183 -13.17 5.61 11.16
CA GLU A 183 -14.41 4.98 11.62
C GLU A 183 -14.42 3.45 11.45
N TRP A 184 -13.63 2.90 10.52
CA TRP A 184 -13.52 1.46 10.28
C TRP A 184 -12.43 0.77 11.12
N LEU A 185 -11.61 1.53 11.85
CA LEU A 185 -10.54 0.98 12.68
C LEU A 185 -11.02 0.00 13.76
N PRO A 186 -12.13 0.23 14.49
CA PRO A 186 -12.63 -0.74 15.46
C PRO A 186 -12.96 -2.10 14.83
N LYS A 187 -13.60 -2.10 13.64
CA LYS A 187 -13.93 -3.32 12.89
C LYS A 187 -12.67 -4.05 12.45
N ILE A 188 -11.67 -3.34 11.93
CA ILE A 188 -10.40 -3.93 11.50
C ILE A 188 -9.65 -4.54 12.68
N THR A 189 -9.57 -3.81 13.80
CA THR A 189 -8.95 -4.30 15.03
C THR A 189 -9.59 -5.60 15.51
N GLU A 190 -10.94 -5.66 15.53
CA GLU A 190 -11.66 -6.88 15.90
C GLU A 190 -11.35 -8.03 14.93
N GLU A 191 -11.42 -7.80 13.63
CA GLU A 191 -11.14 -8.84 12.62
C GLU A 191 -9.71 -9.37 12.68
N LEU A 192 -8.74 -8.51 12.93
CA LEU A 192 -7.34 -8.89 13.06
C LEU A 192 -7.12 -9.67 14.35
N SER A 193 -7.79 -9.33 15.45
CA SER A 193 -7.69 -10.05 16.73
C SER A 193 -8.20 -11.49 16.65
N GLN A 194 -9.14 -11.77 15.74
CA GLN A 194 -9.65 -13.11 15.48
C GLN A 194 -8.68 -13.97 14.65
N ARG A 195 -7.73 -13.35 13.94
CA ARG A 195 -6.81 -14.03 13.01
C ARG A 195 -5.39 -14.13 13.54
N HIS A 196 -4.97 -13.15 14.33
CA HIS A 196 -3.59 -12.97 14.74
C HIS A 196 -3.50 -12.64 16.23
N LYS A 197 -2.37 -13.01 16.83
CA LYS A 197 -1.97 -12.53 18.15
C LYS A 197 -1.45 -11.10 17.98
N LEU A 198 -2.29 -10.12 18.35
CA LEU A 198 -1.98 -8.70 18.19
C LEU A 198 -1.06 -8.20 19.30
N ASN A 199 -0.20 -7.25 18.94
CA ASN A 199 0.44 -6.33 19.86
C ASN A 199 -0.22 -4.95 19.67
N ILE A 200 -1.11 -4.56 20.59
CA ILE A 200 -1.71 -3.22 20.61
C ILE A 200 -0.72 -2.28 21.27
N ILE A 201 -0.43 -1.16 20.61
CA ILE A 201 0.50 -0.15 21.10
C ILE A 201 -0.36 0.97 21.73
N PRO A 202 -0.16 1.24 23.03
CA PRO A 202 -0.97 2.20 23.78
C PRO A 202 -0.60 3.65 23.50
#